data_AF-F9UDE3-F1
#
_entry.id   AF-F9UDE3-F1
#
_cell.length_a   1.000
_cell.length_b   1.000
_cell.length_c   1.000
_cell.angle_alpha   90.00
_cell.angle_beta   90.00
_cell.angle_gamma   90.00
#
_symmetry.space_group_name_H-M   'P 1'
#
loop_
_entity.id
_entity.type
_entity.pdbx_description
1 polymer ?
#
loop_
_entity_poly.entity_id
_entity_poly.type
_entity_poly.pdbx_seq_one_letter_code
_entity_poly.pdbx_strand_id
1 'polypeptide(L)'
;MRPGFEYGDEVRVVRNVRNDGTFPGRPTGTLLIRRGSTGFVRDIGTFLQDQIIYSVHFLEHDLVVGCREEELQAAAAPWTPSRFEAREKVASRVPLGIQGKVLVDAGEIGEVIRVLRDHPAGVAYEVHFADRPTLQVPESALIETAPVEGGTADRPGPEVKAP
;
A
#
# COMPACT_ATOMS: atom_id res chain seq x y z
N MET A 1 24.47 12.03 -8.47
CA MET A 1 23.60 10.85 -8.29
C MET A 1 23.52 10.14 -9.65
N ARG A 2 23.70 8.81 -9.74
CA ARG A 2 23.55 8.08 -11.02
C ARG A 2 22.10 7.58 -11.10
N PRO A 3 21.41 7.71 -12.24
CA PRO A 3 20.08 7.15 -12.37
C PRO A 3 20.14 5.62 -12.32
N GLY A 4 19.25 5.00 -11.54
CA GLY A 4 19.07 3.56 -11.49
C GLY A 4 18.34 2.96 -12.70
N PHE A 5 17.70 3.79 -13.53
CA PHE A 5 16.99 3.38 -14.76
C PHE A 5 17.35 4.29 -15.94
N GLU A 6 17.31 3.76 -17.16
CA GLU A 6 17.60 4.49 -18.39
C GLU A 6 16.35 4.68 -19.27
N TYR A 7 16.45 5.57 -20.27
CA TYR A 7 15.40 5.75 -21.27
C TYR A 7 15.09 4.41 -21.96
N GLY A 8 13.81 4.04 -22.01
CA GLY A 8 13.34 2.80 -22.60
C GLY A 8 13.24 1.62 -21.62
N ASP A 9 13.73 1.77 -20.39
CA ASP A 9 13.59 0.71 -19.38
C ASP A 9 12.12 0.51 -18.99
N GLU A 10 11.72 -0.76 -18.91
CA GLU A 10 10.42 -1.14 -18.39
C GLU A 10 10.47 -1.16 -16.86
N VAL A 11 9.65 -0.31 -16.25
CA VAL A 11 9.54 -0.15 -14.80
C VAL A 11 8.11 -0.39 -14.35
N ARG A 12 7.98 -0.85 -13.11
CA ARG A 12 6.73 -1.10 -12.42
C ARG A 12 6.65 -0.20 -11.20
N VAL A 13 5.52 0.48 -11.03
CA VAL A 13 5.30 1.30 -9.83
C VAL A 13 5.01 0.44 -8.62
N VAL A 14 5.84 0.56 -7.58
CA VAL A 14 5.70 -0.19 -6.30
C VAL A 14 4.68 0.41 -5.35
N ARG A 15 4.34 1.69 -5.53
CA ARG A 15 3.39 2.42 -4.71
C ARG A 15 2.32 3.07 -5.59
N ASN A 16 1.23 3.47 -4.95
CA ASN A 16 0.16 4.21 -5.63
C ASN A 16 0.63 5.63 -5.95
N VAL A 17 0.75 5.94 -7.24
CA VAL A 17 1.20 7.27 -7.68
C VAL A 17 0.01 8.22 -7.71
N ARG A 18 0.11 9.29 -6.94
CA ARG A 18 -0.91 10.35 -6.84
C ARG A 18 -0.41 11.62 -7.50
N ASN A 19 -1.34 12.43 -8.00
CA ASN A 19 -1.00 13.71 -8.58
C ASN A 19 -0.50 14.68 -7.49
N ASP A 20 0.77 15.09 -7.55
CA ASP A 20 1.34 16.11 -6.66
C ASP A 20 1.05 17.55 -7.14
N GLY A 21 0.24 17.70 -8.20
CA GLY A 21 -0.10 18.99 -8.83
C GLY A 21 0.68 19.24 -10.12
N THR A 22 1.57 18.33 -10.51
CA THR A 22 2.35 18.39 -11.76
C THR A 22 1.60 17.85 -12.98
N PHE A 23 0.53 17.06 -12.76
CA PHE A 23 -0.25 16.50 -13.86
C PHE A 23 -1.43 17.41 -14.23
N PRO A 24 -1.51 17.93 -15.48
CA PRO A 24 -2.57 18.83 -15.90
C PRO A 24 -3.93 18.09 -15.97
N GLY A 25 -4.99 18.77 -15.52
CA GLY A 25 -6.37 18.28 -15.68
C GLY A 25 -6.88 17.33 -14.58
N ARG A 26 -6.11 17.06 -13.52
CA ARG A 26 -6.58 16.30 -12.35
C ARG A 26 -6.26 17.03 -11.03
N PRO A 27 -7.14 16.97 -10.02
CA PRO A 27 -6.85 17.59 -8.73
C PRO A 27 -5.68 16.92 -8.01
N THR A 28 -4.96 17.68 -7.20
CA THR A 28 -3.90 17.18 -6.33
C THR A 28 -4.44 16.08 -5.41
N GLY A 29 -3.67 15.00 -5.24
CA GLY A 29 -4.06 13.82 -4.46
C GLY A 29 -4.85 12.76 -5.23
N THR A 30 -5.24 13.02 -6.48
CA THR A 30 -5.92 12.03 -7.34
C THR A 30 -5.00 10.86 -7.66
N LEU A 31 -5.49 9.63 -7.49
CA LEU A 31 -4.78 8.43 -7.91
C LEU A 31 -4.63 8.44 -9.44
N LEU A 32 -3.38 8.52 -9.93
CA LEU A 32 -3.07 8.47 -11.35
C LEU A 32 -2.86 7.03 -11.79
N ILE A 33 -1.93 6.35 -11.11
CA ILE A 33 -1.52 4.99 -11.44
C ILE A 33 -1.53 4.15 -10.16
N ARG A 34 -2.13 2.96 -10.25
CA ARG A 34 -2.16 2.00 -9.14
C ARG A 34 -0.85 1.22 -9.09
N ARG A 35 -0.42 0.85 -7.88
CA ARG A 35 0.71 -0.07 -7.69
C ARG A 35 0.56 -1.32 -8.56
N GLY A 36 1.64 -1.78 -9.16
CA GLY A 36 1.68 -2.96 -10.03
C GLY A 36 1.59 -2.67 -11.51
N SER A 37 1.19 -1.45 -11.89
CA SER A 37 1.15 -1.02 -13.29
C SER A 37 2.58 -0.91 -13.84
N THR A 38 2.81 -1.39 -15.06
CA THR A 38 4.09 -1.26 -15.76
C THR A 38 4.04 -0.12 -16.76
N GLY A 39 5.19 0.49 -17.00
CA GLY A 39 5.38 1.57 -17.95
C GLY A 39 6.83 1.66 -18.39
N PHE A 40 7.09 2.53 -19.36
CA PHE A 40 8.42 2.71 -19.94
C PHE A 40 8.99 4.07 -19.56
N VAL A 41 10.24 4.10 -19.10
CA VAL A 41 10.94 5.35 -18.80
C VAL A 41 11.12 6.15 -20.08
N ARG A 42 10.55 7.35 -20.13
CA ARG A 42 10.59 8.26 -21.28
C ARG A 42 11.50 9.45 -21.07
N ASP A 43 11.72 9.88 -19.82
CA ASP A 43 12.63 10.99 -19.53
C ASP A 43 13.14 10.88 -18.09
N ILE A 44 14.32 11.46 -17.83
CA ILE A 44 14.93 11.48 -16.50
C ILE A 44 15.23 12.93 -16.16
N GLY A 45 14.40 13.49 -15.31
CA GLY A 45 14.55 14.84 -14.79
C GLY A 45 15.21 14.85 -13.42
N THR A 46 15.72 16.02 -13.03
CA THR A 46 16.14 16.28 -11.65
C THR A 46 15.28 17.41 -11.08
N PHE A 47 14.65 17.16 -9.93
CA PHE A 47 13.91 18.16 -9.17
C PHE A 47 14.75 18.62 -7.97
N LEU A 48 14.81 19.93 -7.73
CA LEU A 48 15.56 20.52 -6.61
C LEU A 48 17.04 20.04 -6.51
N GLN A 49 17.71 19.89 -7.65
CA GLN A 49 19.14 19.50 -7.82
C GLN A 49 19.58 18.12 -7.25
N ASP A 50 18.84 17.54 -6.30
CA ASP A 50 19.20 16.30 -5.60
C ASP A 50 18.16 15.16 -5.75
N GLN A 51 16.97 15.40 -6.30
CA GLN A 51 15.95 14.34 -6.48
C GLN A 51 15.81 13.95 -7.96
N ILE A 52 16.11 12.69 -8.29
CA ILE A 52 15.85 12.16 -9.64
C ILE A 52 14.36 11.84 -9.77
N ILE A 53 13.74 12.34 -10.83
CA ILE A 53 12.36 12.03 -11.22
C ILE A 53 12.38 11.36 -12.59
N TYR A 54 11.84 10.15 -12.66
CA TYR A 54 11.67 9.41 -13.89
C TYR A 54 10.28 9.70 -14.46
N SER A 55 10.21 10.24 -15.66
CA SER A 55 8.95 10.34 -16.40
C SER A 55 8.65 8.99 -17.04
N VAL A 56 7.69 8.28 -16.49
CA VAL A 56 7.28 6.95 -16.96
C VAL A 56 6.00 7.07 -17.78
N HIS A 57 6.01 6.49 -18.98
CA HIS A 57 4.86 6.38 -19.84
C HIS A 57 4.14 5.04 -19.62
N PHE A 58 2.95 5.12 -19.03
CA PHE A 58 2.07 3.98 -18.80
C PHE A 58 1.18 3.76 -20.02
N LEU A 59 1.56 2.83 -20.88
CA LEU A 59 0.84 2.53 -22.13
C LEU A 59 -0.61 2.10 -21.89
N GLU A 60 -0.89 1.37 -20.80
CA GLU A 60 -2.24 0.90 -20.48
C GLU A 60 -3.22 2.05 -20.21
N HIS A 61 -2.72 3.16 -19.67
CA HIS A 61 -3.54 4.31 -19.29
C HIS A 61 -3.34 5.50 -20.23
N ASP A 62 -2.38 5.42 -21.16
CA ASP A 62 -1.90 6.50 -22.02
C ASP A 62 -1.51 7.75 -21.20
N LEU A 63 -0.80 7.54 -20.08
CA LEU A 63 -0.41 8.59 -19.14
C LEU A 63 1.09 8.64 -18.95
N VAL A 64 1.65 9.86 -18.97
CA VAL A 64 3.04 10.11 -18.58
C VAL A 64 3.05 10.70 -17.18
N VAL A 65 3.69 10.01 -16.23
CA VAL A 65 3.73 10.43 -14.82
C VAL A 65 5.16 10.46 -14.33
N GLY A 66 5.51 11.51 -13.58
CA GLY A 66 6.80 11.61 -12.89
C GLY A 66 6.78 10.74 -11.63
N CYS A 67 7.70 9.79 -11.53
CA CYS A 67 7.85 8.88 -10.40
C CYS A 67 9.25 9.02 -9.82
N ARG A 68 9.38 8.89 -8.51
CA ARG A 68 10.68 8.86 -7.84
C ARG A 68 11.31 7.47 -7.96
N GLU A 69 12.63 7.40 -7.80
CA GLU A 69 13.35 6.11 -7.81
C GLU A 69 12.78 5.12 -6.78
N GLU A 70 12.45 5.60 -5.57
CA GLU A 70 11.85 4.80 -4.50
C GLU A 70 10.45 4.26 -4.81
N GLU A 71 9.79 4.81 -5.83
CA GLU A 71 8.44 4.42 -6.28
C GLU A 71 8.48 3.47 -7.47
N LEU A 72 9.66 3.20 -8.03
CA LEU A 72 9.86 2.37 -9.21
C LEU A 72 10.68 1.12 -8.91
N GLN A 73 10.41 0.08 -9.67
CA GLN A 73 11.16 -1.16 -9.68
C GLN A 73 11.26 -1.65 -11.13
N ALA A 74 12.36 -2.30 -11.51
CA ALA A 74 12.45 -2.92 -12.84
C ALA A 74 11.30 -3.91 -13.05
N ALA A 75 10.62 -3.87 -14.20
CA ALA A 75 9.49 -4.77 -14.47
C ALA A 75 9.90 -6.25 -14.46
N ALA A 76 11.17 -6.52 -14.82
CA ALA A 76 11.80 -7.83 -14.76
C ALA A 76 12.15 -8.31 -13.33
N ALA A 77 12.17 -7.41 -12.34
CA ALA A 77 12.40 -7.81 -10.96
C ALA A 77 11.18 -8.57 -10.41
N PRO A 78 11.39 -9.54 -9.51
CA PRO A 78 10.29 -10.29 -8.90
C PRO A 78 9.38 -9.32 -8.14
N TRP A 79 8.18 -9.12 -8.68
CA TRP A 79 7.13 -8.36 -8.06
C TRP A 79 6.22 -9.29 -7.29
N THR A 80 6.29 -9.22 -5.97
CA THR A 80 5.32 -9.89 -5.11
C THR A 80 4.33 -8.83 -4.64
N PRO A 81 3.09 -8.80 -5.18
CA PRO A 81 2.11 -7.79 -4.80
C PRO A 81 1.82 -7.92 -3.30
N SER A 82 2.38 -7.05 -2.49
CA SER A 82 2.03 -6.99 -1.07
C SER A 82 0.69 -6.27 -0.98
N ARG A 83 -0.36 -6.98 -0.55
CA ARG A 83 -1.68 -6.40 -0.27
C ARG A 83 -1.62 -5.30 0.78
N PHE A 84 -0.76 -5.44 1.78
CA PHE A 84 -0.58 -4.50 2.88
C PHE A 84 0.83 -3.88 2.89
N GLU A 85 0.95 -2.65 3.40
CA GLU A 85 2.22 -1.95 3.63
C GLU A 85 2.63 -1.94 5.11
N ALA A 86 3.90 -1.63 5.38
CA ALA A 86 4.34 -1.39 6.76
C ALA A 86 3.64 -0.15 7.34
N ARG A 87 3.22 -0.25 8.61
CA ARG A 87 2.35 0.66 9.37
C ARG A 87 0.88 0.63 8.97
N GLU A 88 0.49 -0.27 8.07
CA GLU A 88 -0.93 -0.44 7.74
C GLU A 88 -1.62 -1.25 8.83
N LYS A 89 -2.82 -0.82 9.21
CA LYS A 89 -3.68 -1.59 10.10
C LYS A 89 -4.34 -2.70 9.28
N VAL A 90 -4.28 -3.92 9.79
CA VAL A 90 -4.82 -5.11 9.14
C VAL A 90 -5.62 -5.90 10.15
N ALA A 91 -6.72 -6.51 9.73
CA ALA A 91 -7.47 -7.42 10.58
C ALA A 91 -7.12 -8.86 10.22
N SER A 92 -7.03 -9.73 11.24
CA SER A 92 -6.79 -11.15 10.99
C SER A 92 -8.04 -11.79 10.39
N ARG A 93 -7.91 -12.49 9.25
CA ARG A 93 -9.03 -13.23 8.64
C ARG A 93 -9.34 -14.53 9.37
N VAL A 94 -8.33 -15.11 9.99
CA VAL A 94 -8.37 -16.43 10.66
C VAL A 94 -7.75 -16.30 12.05
N PRO A 95 -8.12 -17.17 13.02
CA PRO A 95 -7.43 -17.18 14.29
C PRO A 95 -5.95 -17.55 14.08
N LEU A 96 -5.04 -16.74 14.63
CA LEU A 96 -3.60 -16.95 14.52
C LEU A 96 -3.06 -17.47 15.85
N GLY A 97 -2.21 -18.48 15.78
CA GLY A 97 -1.59 -19.08 16.94
C GLY A 97 -0.13 -19.43 16.72
N ILE A 98 0.65 -19.39 17.80
CA ILE A 98 2.02 -19.92 17.83
C ILE A 98 1.97 -21.23 18.61
N GLN A 99 2.59 -22.29 18.08
CA GLN A 99 2.73 -23.58 18.78
C GLN A 99 1.40 -24.18 19.27
N GLY A 100 0.32 -24.02 18.51
CA GLY A 100 -1.00 -24.59 18.83
C GLY A 100 -1.82 -23.79 19.86
N LYS A 101 -1.30 -22.66 20.36
CA LYS A 101 -2.07 -21.71 21.17
C LYS A 101 -2.59 -20.61 20.26
N VAL A 102 -3.91 -20.47 20.12
CA VAL A 102 -4.51 -19.30 19.45
C VAL A 102 -4.17 -18.08 20.29
N LEU A 103 -3.40 -17.17 19.72
CA LEU A 103 -3.11 -15.88 20.32
C LEU A 103 -4.14 -14.87 19.85
N VAL A 104 -4.39 -14.76 18.55
CA VAL A 104 -5.23 -13.72 17.94
C VAL A 104 -6.50 -14.34 17.38
N ASP A 105 -7.65 -13.72 17.64
CA ASP A 105 -8.93 -14.16 17.07
C ASP A 105 -9.14 -13.60 15.67
N ALA A 106 -9.97 -14.28 14.88
CA ALA A 106 -10.40 -13.74 13.59
C ALA A 106 -11.17 -12.42 13.81
N GLY A 107 -10.77 -11.37 13.07
CA GLY A 107 -11.31 -10.01 13.16
C GLY A 107 -10.47 -9.05 13.99
N GLU A 108 -9.46 -9.55 14.71
CA GLU A 108 -8.63 -8.70 15.56
C GLU A 108 -7.66 -7.85 14.74
N ILE A 109 -7.52 -6.59 15.13
CA ILE A 109 -6.74 -5.59 14.38
C ILE A 109 -5.30 -5.58 14.89
N GLY A 110 -4.36 -5.71 13.96
CA GLY A 110 -2.94 -5.53 14.19
C GLY A 110 -2.34 -4.49 13.25
N GLU A 111 -1.10 -4.11 13.51
CA GLU A 111 -0.33 -3.19 12.70
C GLU A 111 0.83 -3.93 12.03
N VAL A 112 0.96 -3.80 10.71
CA VAL A 112 2.06 -4.41 9.97
C VAL A 112 3.35 -3.69 10.34
N ILE A 113 4.25 -4.31 11.08
CA ILE A 113 5.56 -3.76 11.40
C ILE A 113 6.51 -3.91 10.21
N ARG A 114 6.45 -5.06 9.53
CA ARG A 114 7.36 -5.38 8.44
C ARG A 114 6.71 -6.26 7.38
N VAL A 115 7.07 -6.02 6.13
CA VAL A 115 6.64 -6.84 4.99
C VAL A 115 7.81 -7.74 4.58
N LEU A 116 7.65 -9.05 4.80
CA LEU A 116 8.61 -10.10 4.44
C LEU A 116 8.26 -10.61 3.03
N ARG A 117 9.00 -10.16 2.03
CA ARG A 117 8.77 -10.50 0.62
C ARG A 117 9.51 -11.76 0.14
N ASP A 118 10.36 -12.33 0.99
CA ASP A 118 11.27 -13.45 0.71
C ASP A 118 10.80 -14.78 1.34
N HIS A 119 9.48 -14.97 1.45
CA HIS A 119 8.91 -16.17 2.07
C HIS A 119 8.57 -17.21 0.99
N PRO A 120 8.85 -18.52 1.20
CA PRO A 120 8.54 -19.57 0.23
C PRO A 120 7.03 -19.72 -0.09
N ALA A 121 6.15 -19.12 0.72
CA ALA A 121 4.71 -19.07 0.51
C ALA A 121 4.21 -17.76 -0.13
N GLY A 122 5.10 -16.87 -0.57
CA GLY A 122 4.78 -15.56 -1.13
C GLY A 122 5.11 -14.41 -0.18
N VAL A 123 4.16 -13.49 0.05
CA VAL A 123 4.34 -12.38 1.00
C VAL A 123 3.91 -12.81 2.40
N ALA A 124 4.80 -12.65 3.36
CA ALA A 124 4.48 -12.68 4.79
C ALA A 124 4.56 -11.28 5.40
N TYR A 125 3.83 -11.07 6.46
CA TYR A 125 3.75 -9.82 7.19
C TYR A 125 4.08 -10.09 8.65
N GLU A 126 4.94 -9.28 9.23
CA GLU A 126 5.06 -9.20 10.67
C GLU A 126 4.02 -8.21 11.16
N VAL A 127 2.98 -8.74 11.81
CA VAL A 127 1.89 -7.94 12.36
C VAL A 127 2.01 -7.93 13.88
N HIS A 128 2.03 -6.74 14.46
CA HIS A 128 1.93 -6.54 15.89
C HIS A 128 0.48 -6.35 16.28
N PHE A 129 -0.04 -7.27 17.10
CA PHE A 129 -1.37 -7.15 17.68
C PHE A 129 -1.24 -6.53 19.08
N ALA A 130 -2.18 -5.67 19.45
CA ALA A 130 -2.16 -4.99 20.75
C ALA A 130 -2.00 -6.03 21.89
N ASP A 131 -1.05 -5.78 22.80
CA ASP A 131 -0.69 -6.65 23.94
C ASP A 131 -0.13 -8.05 23.58
N ARG A 132 0.27 -8.29 22.32
CA ARG A 132 0.79 -9.60 21.87
C ARG A 132 2.12 -9.46 21.11
N PRO A 133 2.96 -10.53 21.13
CA PRO A 133 4.19 -10.54 20.33
C PRO A 133 3.87 -10.44 18.84
N THR A 134 4.83 -9.91 18.08
CA THR A 134 4.73 -9.81 16.62
C THR A 134 4.58 -11.20 16.02
N LEU A 135 3.55 -11.38 15.20
CA LEU A 135 3.26 -12.63 14.52
C LEU A 135 3.63 -12.52 13.05
N GLN A 136 4.26 -13.56 12.51
CA GLN A 136 4.45 -13.71 11.08
C GLN A 136 3.18 -14.32 10.47
N VAL A 137 2.49 -13.55 9.64
CA VAL A 137 1.19 -13.88 9.07
C VAL A 137 1.27 -13.80 7.55
N PRO A 138 0.87 -14.84 6.80
CA PRO A 138 0.83 -14.78 5.34
C PRO A 138 -0.26 -13.81 4.85
N GLU A 139 -0.10 -13.28 3.64
CA GLU A 139 -1.10 -12.37 3.05
C GLU A 139 -2.53 -12.95 3.01
N SER A 140 -2.65 -14.26 2.84
CA SER A 140 -3.92 -14.98 2.77
C SER A 140 -4.68 -14.99 4.10
N ALA A 141 -4.01 -14.69 5.21
CA ALA A 141 -4.58 -14.68 6.55
C ALA A 141 -4.89 -13.26 7.06
N LEU A 142 -4.63 -12.22 6.26
CA LEU A 142 -4.92 -10.82 6.58
C LEU A 142 -6.00 -10.25 5.66
N ILE A 143 -6.80 -9.34 6.20
CA ILE A 143 -7.78 -8.54 5.47
C ILE A 143 -7.60 -7.06 5.82
N GLU A 144 -8.00 -6.18 4.90
CA GLU A 144 -8.07 -4.74 5.17
C GLU A 144 -9.03 -4.53 6.35
N THR A 145 -8.62 -3.74 7.35
CA THR A 145 -9.62 -3.24 8.30
C THR A 145 -10.50 -2.29 7.51
N ALA A 146 -11.81 -2.51 7.56
CA ALA A 146 -12.74 -1.48 7.12
C ALA A 146 -12.34 -0.17 7.84
N PRO A 147 -12.40 0.99 7.16
CA PRO A 147 -12.24 2.25 7.85
C PRO A 147 -13.28 2.27 8.97
N VAL A 148 -12.80 2.39 10.20
CA VAL A 148 -13.66 2.79 11.31
C VAL A 148 -14.18 4.17 10.94
N GLU A 149 -15.37 4.21 10.35
CA GLU A 149 -16.18 5.41 10.31
C GLU A 149 -16.36 5.83 11.77
N GLY A 150 -15.71 6.94 12.13
CA GLY A 150 -15.86 7.57 13.43
C GLY A 150 -17.34 7.77 13.72
N GLY A 151 -17.74 7.39 14.93
CA GLY A 151 -19.13 7.26 15.29
C GLY A 151 -19.94 8.55 15.18
N THR A 152 -21.25 8.38 15.11
CA THR A 152 -22.15 9.17 15.96
C THR A 152 -23.20 8.22 16.49
N ALA A 153 -23.17 8.06 17.81
CA ALA A 153 -24.22 7.43 18.58
C ALA A 153 -25.49 8.26 18.42
N ASP A 154 -26.51 7.72 17.74
CA ASP A 154 -27.87 8.20 17.91
C ASP A 154 -28.55 7.31 18.95
N ARG A 155 -28.51 7.77 20.21
CA ARG A 155 -29.41 7.27 21.25
C ARG A 155 -30.79 7.83 20.91
N PRO A 156 -31.84 7.02 20.75
CA PRO A 156 -33.19 7.57 20.75
C PRO A 156 -33.47 8.20 22.12
N GLY A 157 -33.65 9.52 22.14
CA GLY A 157 -34.06 10.27 23.33
C GLY A 157 -35.44 9.82 23.83
N PRO A 158 -35.73 9.99 25.13
CA PRO A 158 -36.95 9.47 25.73
C PRO A 158 -38.19 10.20 25.20
N GLU A 159 -39.19 9.39 24.86
CA GLU A 159 -40.55 9.75 24.48
C GLU A 159 -41.16 10.76 25.47
N VAL A 160 -41.40 12.00 25.02
CA VAL A 160 -42.20 12.97 25.77
C VAL A 160 -43.64 12.83 25.31
N LYS A 161 -44.39 12.04 26.07
CA LYS A 161 -45.85 12.01 26.04
C LYS A 161 -46.38 13.35 26.57
N ALA A 162 -47.24 14.02 25.81
CA ALA A 162 -48.05 15.11 26.34
C ALA A 162 -49.50 15.00 25.82
N PRO A 163 -50.48 15.33 26.67
CA PRO A 163 -51.91 15.03 26.52
C PRO A 163 -52.69 16.00 25.63
#